data_AF-A7UKG2-F1
#
_entry.id   AF-A7UKG2-F1
#
_cell.length_a   1.000
_cell.length_b   1.000
_cell.length_c   1.000
_cell.angle_alpha   90.00
_cell.angle_beta   90.00
_cell.angle_gamma   90.00
#
_symmetry.space_group_name_H-M   'P 1'
#
loop_
_entity.id
_entity.type
_entity.pdbx_description
1 polymer ?
#
loop_
_entity_poly.entity_id
_entity_poly.type
_entity_poly.pdbx_seq_one_letter_code
_entity_poly.pdbx_strand_id
1 'polypeptide(L)'
;QPNWINRDRFILSAGHGSMLLYALLHLSGFEDVSMDEIKSFRQWGSKTPGHPEFGHTAGIDATTGPLGQGISTATGFAQAERFLAAKYNREGYNIFDHYTYVICGDGDLMEGVSSEAASYAGLQKLDKLVVLYDSNDINLDGETKDSFT
;
A
#
# COMPACT_ATOMS: atom_id res chain seq x y z
N GLN A 1 -4.62 -0.08 -16.79
CA GLN A 1 -5.60 1.00 -16.57
C GLN A 1 -5.71 1.31 -15.07
N PRO A 2 -5.02 2.34 -14.55
CA PRO A 2 -5.04 2.67 -13.12
C PRO A 2 -6.41 3.02 -12.56
N ASN A 3 -7.31 3.52 -13.42
CA ASN A 3 -8.58 4.13 -13.01
C ASN A 3 -9.75 3.13 -12.97
N TRP A 4 -9.52 1.84 -13.22
CA TRP A 4 -10.58 0.84 -13.10
C TRP A 4 -11.03 0.73 -11.63
N ILE A 5 -12.31 1.00 -11.37
CA ILE A 5 -12.83 1.09 -10.01
C ILE A 5 -12.83 -0.24 -9.25
N ASN A 6 -12.86 -1.38 -9.95
CA ASN A 6 -12.87 -2.72 -9.35
C ASN A 6 -11.53 -3.46 -9.48
N ARG A 7 -10.43 -2.74 -9.69
CA ARG A 7 -9.11 -3.38 -9.63
C ARG A 7 -8.71 -3.65 -8.18
N ASP A 8 -7.87 -4.67 -7.99
CA ASP A 8 -7.16 -4.87 -6.74
C ASP A 8 -6.33 -3.63 -6.39
N ARG A 9 -6.27 -3.33 -5.10
CA ARG A 9 -5.52 -2.20 -4.54
C ARG A 9 -4.21 -2.71 -3.98
N PHE A 10 -3.13 -1.97 -4.22
CA PHE A 10 -1.82 -2.29 -3.68
C PHE A 10 -1.23 -1.06 -3.02
N ILE A 11 -0.87 -1.19 -1.74
CA ILE A 11 -0.24 -0.13 -0.96
C ILE A 11 1.09 -0.63 -0.42
N LEU A 12 2.15 0.14 -0.62
CA LEU A 12 3.44 -0.10 0.02
C LEU A 12 3.51 0.75 1.30
N SER A 13 3.18 0.19 2.46
CA SER A 13 3.20 0.91 3.74
C SER A 13 4.62 1.30 4.13
N ALA A 14 5.56 0.37 3.97
CA ALA A 14 6.99 0.60 4.06
C ALA A 14 7.48 1.43 2.85
N GLY A 15 7.04 2.69 2.76
CA GLY A 15 7.20 3.54 1.57
C GLY A 15 8.64 3.81 1.19
N HIS A 16 9.60 3.59 2.11
CA HIS A 16 11.03 3.69 1.80
C HIS A 16 11.48 2.65 0.74
N GLY A 17 10.75 1.53 0.60
CA GLY A 17 10.93 0.55 -0.47
C GLY A 17 10.42 1.00 -1.85
N SER A 18 10.25 2.31 -2.08
CA SER A 18 9.63 2.90 -3.27
C SER A 18 10.20 2.41 -4.60
N MET A 19 11.50 2.13 -4.68
CA MET A 19 12.12 1.60 -5.90
C MET A 19 11.56 0.23 -6.32
N LEU A 20 11.19 -0.64 -5.36
CA LEU A 20 10.50 -1.90 -5.67
C LEU A 20 9.17 -1.61 -6.36
N LEU A 21 8.38 -0.69 -5.81
CA LEU A 21 7.08 -0.31 -6.37
C LEU A 21 7.23 0.30 -7.77
N TYR A 22 8.20 1.19 -7.98
CA TYR A 22 8.44 1.77 -9.31
C TYR A 22 8.91 0.72 -10.32
N ALA A 23 9.77 -0.20 -9.92
CA ALA A 23 10.17 -1.32 -10.79
C ALA A 23 8.96 -2.20 -11.17
N LEU A 24 8.08 -2.51 -10.22
CA LEU A 24 6.85 -3.27 -10.49
C LEU A 24 5.91 -2.52 -11.43
N LEU A 25 5.73 -1.21 -11.25
CA LEU A 25 4.90 -0.38 -12.13
C LEU A 25 5.45 -0.33 -13.55
N HIS A 26 6.77 -0.13 -13.71
CA HIS A 26 7.44 -0.17 -15.00
C HIS A 26 7.22 -1.50 -15.72
N LEU A 27 7.49 -2.61 -15.03
CA LEU A 27 7.32 -3.96 -15.58
C LEU A 27 5.86 -4.31 -15.87
N SER A 28 4.92 -3.68 -15.17
CA SER A 28 3.48 -3.82 -15.39
C SER A 28 2.94 -2.91 -16.51
N GLY A 29 3.82 -2.15 -17.19
CA GLY A 29 3.47 -1.33 -18.35
C GLY A 29 2.85 0.02 -18.01
N PHE A 30 3.13 0.59 -16.83
CA PHE A 30 2.74 1.96 -16.53
C PHE A 30 3.64 2.95 -17.27
N GLU A 31 3.06 3.69 -18.22
CA GLU A 31 3.81 4.63 -19.07
C GLU A 31 4.48 5.76 -18.29
N ASP A 32 3.86 6.20 -17.19
CA ASP A 32 4.40 7.21 -16.26
C ASP A 32 5.71 6.78 -15.58
N VAL A 33 6.02 5.49 -15.57
CA VAL A 33 7.22 4.92 -14.93
C VAL A 33 8.08 4.25 -16.00
N SER A 34 8.65 5.06 -16.89
CA SER A 34 9.59 4.61 -17.90
C SER A 34 10.95 4.20 -17.28
N MET A 35 11.80 3.57 -18.08
CA MET A 35 13.17 3.26 -17.64
C MET A 35 13.99 4.54 -17.35
N ASP A 36 13.69 5.66 -18.02
CA ASP A 36 14.36 6.93 -17.78
C ASP A 36 13.86 7.59 -16.49
N GLU A 37 12.59 7.39 -16.13
CA GLU A 37 12.05 7.78 -14.82
C GLU A 37 12.69 6.94 -13.70
N ILE A 38 12.88 5.63 -13.89
CA ILE A 38 13.63 4.80 -12.93
C ILE A 38 15.05 5.32 -12.73
N LYS A 39 15.77 5.64 -13.82
CA LYS A 39 17.12 6.22 -13.74
C LYS A 39 17.13 7.60 -13.06
N SER A 40 16.02 8.32 -13.12
CA SER A 40 15.83 9.64 -12.51
C SER A 40 15.29 9.58 -11.08
N PHE A 41 15.37 8.44 -10.42
CA PHE A 41 14.92 8.25 -9.04
C PHE A 41 15.44 9.34 -8.11
N ARG A 42 14.52 9.92 -7.32
CA ARG A 42 14.78 11.00 -6.35
C ARG A 42 15.33 12.28 -6.97
N GLN A 43 15.35 12.40 -8.29
CA GLN A 43 15.76 13.63 -8.96
C GLN A 43 14.59 14.61 -9.04
N TRP A 44 14.92 15.90 -9.06
CA TRP A 44 13.92 16.96 -9.10
C TRP A 44 13.01 16.82 -10.34
N GLY A 45 11.70 16.83 -10.11
CA GLY A 45 10.69 16.77 -11.17
C GLY A 45 10.40 15.36 -11.70
N SER A 46 11.15 14.35 -11.27
CA SER A 46 10.90 12.95 -11.64
C SER A 46 9.53 12.45 -11.16
N LYS A 47 8.97 11.48 -11.87
CA LYS A 47 7.82 10.65 -11.51
C LYS A 47 8.20 9.50 -10.57
N THR A 48 9.41 9.48 -10.05
CA THR A 48 9.91 8.46 -9.11
C THR A 48 10.51 9.14 -7.86
N PRO A 49 9.69 9.85 -7.07
CA PRO A 49 10.13 10.51 -5.84
C PRO A 49 10.63 9.51 -4.79
N GLY A 50 11.31 10.00 -3.75
CA GLY A 50 11.95 9.13 -2.76
C GLY A 50 10.99 8.24 -1.97
N HIS A 51 9.76 8.68 -1.79
CA HIS A 51 8.64 7.91 -1.26
C HIS A 51 7.44 8.02 -2.22
N PRO A 52 6.53 7.04 -2.27
CA PRO A 52 5.41 7.06 -3.19
C PRO A 52 4.47 8.24 -2.95
N GLU A 53 4.04 8.91 -4.01
CA GLU A 53 3.14 10.06 -3.94
C GLU A 53 1.90 9.84 -4.82
N PHE A 54 0.74 9.73 -4.18
CA PHE A 54 -0.55 9.63 -4.86
C PHE A 54 -0.82 10.88 -5.70
N GLY A 55 -1.28 10.67 -6.95
CA GLY A 55 -1.57 11.75 -7.89
C GLY A 55 -0.34 12.31 -8.62
N HIS A 56 0.87 12.08 -8.11
CA HIS A 56 2.11 12.46 -8.80
C HIS A 56 2.58 11.38 -9.77
N THR A 57 2.56 10.11 -9.32
CA THR A 57 2.98 8.93 -10.10
C THR A 57 1.78 8.02 -10.37
N ALA A 58 1.48 7.70 -11.64
CA ALA A 58 0.37 6.80 -11.94
C ALA A 58 0.60 5.39 -11.36
N GLY A 59 -0.46 4.79 -10.82
CA GLY A 59 -0.43 3.45 -10.21
C GLY A 59 -0.17 3.44 -8.71
N ILE A 60 0.14 4.59 -8.11
CA ILE A 60 0.21 4.74 -6.65
C ILE A 60 -1.20 4.94 -6.09
N ASP A 61 -1.62 4.07 -5.16
CA ASP A 61 -2.93 4.15 -4.49
C ASP A 61 -2.95 5.08 -3.27
N ALA A 62 -1.79 5.28 -2.63
CA ALA A 62 -1.65 6.12 -1.44
C ALA A 62 -0.25 6.74 -1.37
N THR A 63 -0.17 7.97 -0.87
CA THR A 63 1.10 8.56 -0.46
C THR A 63 1.56 7.89 0.82
N THR A 64 2.72 7.24 0.80
CA THR A 64 3.30 6.55 1.96
C THR A 64 4.73 7.04 2.19
N GLY A 65 5.29 6.75 3.35
CA GLY A 65 6.58 7.29 3.81
C GLY A 65 6.59 7.46 5.32
N PRO A 66 5.61 8.18 5.91
CA PRO A 66 5.30 8.06 7.32
C PRO A 66 4.83 6.64 7.63
N LEU A 67 5.58 5.93 8.46
CA LEU A 67 5.32 4.53 8.81
C LEU A 67 3.96 4.36 9.50
N GLY A 68 3.37 3.18 9.37
CA GLY A 68 2.07 2.81 9.93
C GLY A 68 0.86 3.36 9.16
N GLN A 69 1.00 4.49 8.44
CA GLN A 69 -0.12 5.11 7.73
C GLN A 69 -0.60 4.31 6.52
N GLY A 70 0.30 3.59 5.82
CA GLY A 70 -0.07 2.83 4.63
C GLY A 70 -0.97 1.63 4.95
N ILE A 71 -0.63 0.84 5.97
CA ILE A 71 -1.46 -0.27 6.45
C ILE A 71 -2.81 0.20 7.02
N SER A 72 -2.82 1.34 7.70
CA SER A 72 -4.07 1.96 8.17
C SER A 72 -4.93 2.47 7.01
N THR A 73 -4.31 3.03 5.96
CA THR A 73 -5.01 3.43 4.74
C THR A 73 -5.56 2.22 3.99
N ALA A 74 -4.81 1.12 3.89
CA ALA A 74 -5.25 -0.13 3.27
C ALA A 74 -6.50 -0.70 3.98
N THR A 75 -6.56 -0.60 5.31
CA THR A 75 -7.76 -0.95 6.08
C THR A 75 -8.98 -0.13 5.63
N GLY A 76 -8.80 1.17 5.36
CA GLY A 76 -9.85 2.03 4.79
C GLY A 76 -10.30 1.59 3.39
N PHE A 77 -9.38 1.21 2.51
CA PHE A 77 -9.70 0.68 1.18
C PHE A 77 -10.54 -0.61 1.26
N ALA A 78 -10.15 -1.57 2.10
CA ALA A 78 -10.91 -2.81 2.30
C ALA A 78 -12.29 -2.55 2.91
N GLN A 79 -12.40 -1.61 3.85
CA GLN A 79 -13.68 -1.18 4.41
C GLN A 79 -14.59 -0.54 3.35
N ALA A 80 -14.02 0.25 2.44
CA ALA A 80 -14.75 0.87 1.34
C ALA A 80 -15.26 -0.16 0.32
N GLU A 81 -14.43 -1.14 -0.06
CA GLU A 81 -14.84 -2.25 -0.94
C GLU A 81 -16.04 -2.98 -0.36
N ARG A 82 -15.95 -3.39 0.92
CA ARG A 82 -17.03 -4.12 1.60
C ARG A 82 -18.33 -3.32 1.63
N PHE A 83 -18.23 -2.02 1.91
CA PHE A 83 -19.39 -1.13 1.92
C PHE A 83 -20.02 -1.01 0.52
N LEU A 84 -19.21 -0.81 -0.52
CA LEU A 84 -19.67 -0.66 -1.89
C LEU A 84 -20.28 -1.96 -2.43
N ALA A 85 -19.66 -3.10 -2.14
CA ALA A 85 -20.19 -4.42 -2.47
C ALA A 85 -21.57 -4.64 -1.82
N ALA A 86 -21.70 -4.39 -0.52
CA ALA A 86 -22.98 -4.51 0.18
C ALA A 86 -24.07 -3.56 -0.36
N LYS A 87 -23.67 -2.36 -0.80
CA LYS A 87 -24.60 -1.36 -1.32
C LYS A 87 -25.07 -1.67 -2.74
N TYR A 88 -24.16 -2.09 -3.62
CA TYR A 88 -24.38 -2.11 -5.07
C TYR A 88 -24.43 -3.50 -5.70
N ASN A 89 -23.81 -4.53 -5.12
CA ASN A 89 -23.88 -5.87 -5.72
C ASN A 89 -25.30 -6.43 -5.65
N ARG A 90 -25.66 -7.23 -6.64
CA ARG A 90 -26.95 -7.94 -6.76
C ARG A 90 -26.69 -9.36 -7.20
N GLU A 91 -27.69 -10.24 -7.08
CA GLU A 91 -27.59 -11.61 -7.59
C GLU A 91 -27.20 -11.61 -9.08
N GLY A 92 -26.09 -12.27 -9.41
CA GLY A 92 -25.52 -12.29 -10.77
C GLY A 92 -24.70 -11.06 -11.16
N TYR A 93 -24.56 -10.04 -10.29
CA TYR A 93 -23.84 -8.79 -10.57
C TYR A 93 -22.91 -8.39 -9.41
N ASN A 94 -21.67 -8.86 -9.47
CA ASN A 94 -20.59 -8.48 -8.54
C ASN A 94 -19.84 -7.27 -9.11
N ILE A 95 -20.36 -6.06 -8.85
CA ILE A 95 -19.79 -4.80 -9.34
C ILE A 95 -18.50 -4.46 -8.57
N PHE A 96 -18.53 -4.67 -7.24
CA PHE A 96 -17.39 -4.52 -6.36
C PHE A 96 -17.00 -5.89 -5.80
N ASP A 97 -15.85 -6.38 -6.24
CA ASP A 97 -15.27 -7.64 -5.84
C ASP A 97 -13.77 -7.59 -6.14
N HIS A 98 -13.01 -7.01 -5.20
CA HIS A 98 -11.57 -6.86 -5.34
C HIS A 98 -10.87 -6.94 -3.98
N TYR A 99 -9.58 -7.25 -4.00
CA TYR A 99 -8.75 -7.29 -2.81
C TYR A 99 -8.04 -5.96 -2.56
N THR A 100 -7.58 -5.79 -1.33
CA THR A 100 -6.60 -4.78 -0.95
C THR A 100 -5.39 -5.48 -0.36
N TYR A 101 -4.25 -5.34 -1.04
CA TYR A 101 -2.96 -5.85 -0.61
C TYR A 101 -2.12 -4.71 -0.02
N VAL A 102 -1.41 -4.99 1.07
CA VAL A 102 -0.44 -4.07 1.63
C VAL A 102 0.83 -4.80 2.01
N ILE A 103 1.99 -4.21 1.66
CA ILE A 103 3.29 -4.62 2.19
C ILE A 103 3.64 -3.68 3.35
N CYS A 104 3.94 -4.24 4.52
CA CYS A 104 4.44 -3.50 5.68
C CYS A 104 5.74 -4.11 6.21
N GLY A 105 6.50 -3.33 6.97
CA GLY A 105 7.69 -3.81 7.69
C GLY A 105 7.57 -3.61 9.19
N ASP A 106 8.65 -3.91 9.92
CA ASP A 106 8.73 -3.76 11.38
C ASP A 106 8.35 -2.35 11.85
N GLY A 107 8.87 -1.33 11.17
CA GLY A 107 8.58 0.07 11.49
C GLY A 107 7.10 0.43 11.39
N ASP A 108 6.34 -0.18 10.46
CA ASP A 108 4.89 0.03 10.41
C ASP A 108 4.19 -0.59 11.62
N LEU A 109 4.63 -1.76 12.07
CA LEU A 109 4.02 -2.51 13.17
C LEU A 109 4.39 -1.95 14.56
N MET A 110 5.48 -1.18 14.66
CA MET A 110 5.83 -0.42 15.86
C MET A 110 4.97 0.84 16.05
N GLU A 111 4.42 1.39 14.97
CA GLU A 111 3.58 2.60 15.03
C GLU A 111 2.18 2.29 15.59
N GLY A 112 1.74 3.01 16.62
CA GLY A 112 0.46 2.72 17.30
C GLY A 112 -0.76 2.75 16.38
N VAL A 113 -0.73 3.59 15.34
CA VAL A 113 -1.82 3.70 14.36
C VAL A 113 -2.08 2.39 13.60
N SER A 114 -1.05 1.56 13.39
CA SER A 114 -1.22 0.27 12.73
C SER A 114 -1.95 -0.73 13.63
N SER A 115 -1.70 -0.68 14.94
CA SER A 115 -2.41 -1.48 15.94
C SER A 115 -3.89 -1.10 16.05
N GLU A 116 -4.20 0.20 16.02
CA GLU A 116 -5.59 0.69 15.97
C GLU A 116 -6.32 0.16 14.73
N ALA A 117 -5.70 0.28 13.56
CA ALA A 117 -6.27 -0.18 12.30
C ALA A 117 -6.43 -1.70 12.25
N ALA A 118 -5.43 -2.46 12.72
CA ALA A 118 -5.49 -3.92 12.77
C ALA A 118 -6.61 -4.42 13.71
N SER A 119 -6.75 -3.79 14.88
CA SER A 119 -7.84 -4.06 15.82
C SER A 119 -9.21 -3.82 15.18
N TYR A 120 -9.37 -2.69 14.49
CA TYR A 120 -10.58 -2.37 13.74
C TYR A 120 -10.85 -3.39 12.62
N ALA A 121 -9.84 -3.71 11.81
CA ALA A 121 -9.96 -4.66 10.70
C ALA A 121 -10.39 -6.06 11.18
N GLY A 122 -9.83 -6.53 12.30
CA GLY A 122 -10.20 -7.79 12.94
C GLY A 122 -11.64 -7.78 13.44
N LEU A 123 -12.05 -6.71 14.15
CA LEU A 123 -13.43 -6.55 14.62
C LEU A 123 -14.43 -6.53 13.46
N GLN A 124 -14.08 -5.84 12.38
CA GLN A 124 -14.92 -5.74 11.18
C GLN A 124 -14.87 -6.97 10.29
N LYS A 125 -13.93 -7.91 10.51
CA LYS A 125 -13.73 -9.10 9.65
C LYS A 125 -13.52 -8.72 8.19
N LEU A 126 -12.57 -7.82 7.92
CA LEU A 126 -12.20 -7.42 6.56
C LEU A 126 -11.40 -8.54 5.88
N ASP A 127 -12.11 -9.51 5.29
CA ASP A 127 -11.56 -10.72 4.68
C ASP A 127 -10.82 -10.50 3.35
N LYS A 128 -11.07 -9.37 2.69
CA LYS A 128 -10.36 -8.94 1.46
C LYS A 128 -9.19 -7.99 1.72
N LEU A 129 -8.80 -7.78 2.98
CA LEU A 129 -7.54 -7.14 3.34
C LEU A 129 -6.46 -8.21 3.52
N VAL A 130 -5.40 -8.13 2.72
CA VAL A 130 -4.25 -9.05 2.78
C VAL A 130 -2.99 -8.26 3.12
N VAL A 131 -2.38 -8.60 4.25
CA VAL A 131 -1.15 -7.97 4.73
C VAL A 131 0.03 -8.90 4.47
N LEU A 132 1.04 -8.41 3.77
CA LEU A 132 2.32 -9.04 3.55
C LEU A 132 3.34 -8.34 4.44
N TYR A 133 3.78 -9.01 5.49
CA TYR A 133 4.77 -8.47 6.42
C TYR A 133 6.18 -8.91 5.99
N ASP A 134 7.02 -7.94 5.64
CA ASP A 134 8.46 -8.12 5.47
C ASP A 134 9.12 -8.22 6.85
N SER A 135 9.10 -9.44 7.39
CA SER A 135 9.72 -9.79 8.67
C SER A 135 11.18 -10.18 8.42
N ASN A 136 12.08 -9.24 8.63
CA ASN A 136 13.50 -9.41 8.34
C ASN A 136 14.42 -9.16 9.55
N ASP A 137 13.83 -8.94 10.73
CA ASP A 137 14.50 -8.74 12.02
C ASP A 137 15.42 -7.50 12.11
N ILE A 138 15.30 -6.55 11.17
CA ILE A 138 16.13 -5.34 11.11
C ILE A 138 15.26 -4.08 11.01
N ASN A 139 15.61 -3.06 11.80
CA ASN A 139 15.13 -1.69 11.64
C ASN A 139 16.30 -0.75 11.30
N LEU A 140 16.05 0.57 11.31
CA LEU A 140 17.08 1.55 10.93
C LEU A 140 18.26 1.61 11.91
N ASP A 141 18.01 1.37 13.21
CA ASP A 141 19.03 1.46 14.26
C ASP A 141 19.73 0.11 14.55
N GLY A 142 19.17 -1.03 14.09
CA GLY A 142 19.78 -2.34 14.26
C GLY A 142 18.81 -3.51 14.26
N GLU A 143 19.09 -4.54 15.05
CA GLU A 143 18.21 -5.70 15.20
C GLU A 143 16.92 -5.32 15.94
N THR A 144 15.78 -5.85 15.48
CA THR A 144 14.46 -5.50 16.05
C THR A 144 14.32 -5.88 17.53
N LYS A 145 15.06 -6.91 17.99
CA LYS A 145 15.05 -7.38 19.38
C LYS A 145 15.50 -6.30 20.38
N ASP A 146 16.28 -5.32 19.94
CA ASP A 146 16.86 -4.27 20.80
C ASP A 146 15.96 -3.00 20.84
N SER A 147 14.84 -2.97 20.10
CA SER A 147 14.01 -1.75 19.91
C SER A 147 13.32 -1.23 21.18
N PHE A 148 13.20 -2.06 22.23
CA PHE A 148 12.44 -1.75 23.44
C PHE A 148 13.22 -2.07 24.74
N THR A 149 14.54 -2.22 24.64
CA THR A 149 15.45 -2.52 25.76
C THR A 149 16.42 -1.37 26.00
#